data_AF-A0A3N5GJV2-F1
#
_entry.id   AF-A0A3N5GJV2-F1
#
_cell.length_a   1.000
_cell.length_b   1.000
_cell.length_c   1.000
_cell.angle_alpha   90.00
_cell.angle_beta   90.00
_cell.angle_gamma   90.00
#
_symmetry.space_group_name_H-M   'P 1'
#
loop_
_entity.id
_entity.type
_entity.pdbx_description
1 polymer ?
#
loop_
_entity_poly.entity_id
_entity_poly.type
_entity_poly.pdbx_seq_one_letter_code
_entity_poly.pdbx_strand_id
1 'polypeptide(L)'
;MPVVVAHGWIALASLFVVLATAVSLAFTYVGAPLIERGTGLALHVAFAAYGFMGMLALGLSYILVPMFALSAAPAERHALASCALAALALVLAGAAAFDIAPAPLRVVAVIAAAGAVAVHLRLMAVALKTGMRRELGRSFRLVRISWALLALGLAAALAVALDAPFAGMQTLFGLTLIAGWLLTFLLGILQRIVPFLASMHKPPGKAPPRTPSSLTDDRPLAVHFWCHLAALALLALAVIADSAWIAALAALVGAAGAAAFAAFFVILLLRMRRPPAPRRARDAPVA
;
A
#
# COMPACT_ATOMS: atom_id res chain seq x y z
N MET A 1 6.34 8.99 19.62
CA MET A 1 5.88 8.04 18.56
C MET A 1 7.03 7.14 18.10
N PRO A 2 7.61 6.31 18.98
CA PRO A 2 8.82 5.54 18.68
C PRO A 2 8.62 4.50 17.56
N VAL A 3 7.42 3.88 17.47
CA VAL A 3 7.08 2.92 16.39
C VAL A 3 7.27 3.53 15.01
N VAL A 4 6.74 4.73 14.81
CA VAL A 4 6.73 5.42 13.50
C VAL A 4 8.15 5.86 13.14
N VAL A 5 8.91 6.33 14.13
CA VAL A 5 10.32 6.70 13.97
C VAL A 5 11.15 5.48 13.58
N ALA A 6 10.93 4.31 14.21
CA ALA A 6 11.65 3.08 13.87
C ALA A 6 11.38 2.63 12.42
N HIS A 7 10.11 2.64 11.99
CA HIS A 7 9.76 2.34 10.59
C HIS A 7 10.37 3.36 9.63
N GLY A 8 10.36 4.65 10.01
CA GLY A 8 10.93 5.73 9.21
C GLY A 8 12.43 5.59 9.00
N TRP A 9 13.19 5.22 10.03
CA TRP A 9 14.63 4.96 9.89
C TRP A 9 14.93 3.78 8.99
N ILE A 10 14.18 2.68 9.11
CA ILE A 10 14.35 1.51 8.24
C ILE A 10 13.98 1.85 6.79
N ALA A 11 12.90 2.62 6.59
CA ALA A 11 12.51 3.11 5.27
C ALA A 11 13.60 3.99 4.65
N LEU A 12 14.18 4.91 5.44
CA LEU A 12 15.27 5.78 4.98
C LEU A 12 16.53 4.98 4.62
N ALA A 13 16.94 4.04 5.47
CA ALA A 13 18.06 3.15 5.17
C ALA A 13 17.82 2.34 3.90
N SER A 14 16.60 1.82 3.73
CA SER A 14 16.20 1.08 2.53
C SER A 14 16.20 1.96 1.29
N LEU A 15 15.79 3.22 1.39
CA LEU A 15 15.85 4.17 0.29
C LEU A 15 17.29 4.37 -0.21
N PHE A 16 18.28 4.45 0.67
CA PHE A 16 19.69 4.51 0.25
C PHE A 16 20.11 3.27 -0.53
N VAL A 17 19.73 2.07 -0.08
CA VAL A 17 20.00 0.81 -0.82
C VAL A 17 19.32 0.82 -2.18
N VAL A 18 18.06 1.28 -2.25
CA VAL A 18 17.28 1.39 -3.48
C VAL A 18 17.94 2.35 -4.46
N LEU A 19 18.40 3.52 -4.00
CA LEU A 19 19.09 4.50 -4.85
C LEU A 19 20.42 3.94 -5.37
N ALA A 20 21.23 3.32 -4.51
CA ALA A 20 22.49 2.72 -4.91
C ALA A 20 22.31 1.60 -5.96
N THR A 21 21.34 0.71 -5.72
CA THR A 21 21.01 -0.37 -6.67
C THR A 21 20.37 0.14 -7.95
N ALA A 22 19.52 1.17 -7.90
CA ALA A 22 18.96 1.81 -9.09
C ALA A 22 20.05 2.40 -9.99
N VAL A 23 21.01 3.11 -9.38
CA VAL A 23 22.17 3.66 -10.08
C VAL A 23 22.98 2.52 -10.72
N SER A 24 23.30 1.47 -9.96
CA SER A 24 24.02 0.30 -10.51
C SER A 24 23.29 -0.36 -11.68
N LEU A 25 21.97 -0.56 -11.57
CA LEU A 25 21.14 -1.14 -12.63
C LEU A 25 21.09 -0.22 -13.86
N ALA A 26 21.06 1.10 -13.69
CA ALA A 26 21.13 2.05 -14.79
C ALA A 26 22.48 1.99 -15.52
N PHE A 27 23.59 1.92 -14.77
CA PHE A 27 24.94 1.81 -15.34
C PHE A 27 25.21 0.48 -16.06
N THR A 28 24.39 -0.55 -15.83
CA THR A 28 24.44 -1.80 -16.59
C THR A 28 24.20 -1.54 -18.09
N TYR A 29 23.37 -0.55 -18.46
CA TYR A 29 23.12 -0.20 -19.87
C TYR A 29 24.31 0.45 -20.57
N VAL A 30 25.28 0.98 -19.81
CA VAL A 30 26.51 1.60 -20.35
C VAL A 30 27.72 0.67 -20.16
N GLY A 31 27.50 -0.58 -19.75
CA GLY A 31 28.57 -1.58 -19.57
C GLY A 31 29.43 -1.38 -18.32
N ALA A 32 29.02 -0.54 -17.37
CA ALA A 32 29.81 -0.20 -16.17
C ALA A 32 29.04 -0.47 -14.86
N PRO A 33 28.50 -1.69 -14.62
CA PRO A 33 27.73 -1.96 -13.41
C PRO A 33 28.59 -1.82 -12.14
N LEU A 34 28.04 -1.19 -11.10
CA LEU A 34 28.69 -1.08 -9.78
C LEU A 34 28.57 -2.37 -8.96
N ILE A 35 27.47 -3.10 -9.18
CA ILE A 35 27.11 -4.37 -8.53
C ILE A 35 26.59 -5.29 -9.65
N GLU A 36 26.86 -6.58 -9.52
CA GLU A 36 26.32 -7.63 -10.39
C GLU A 36 24.79 -7.52 -10.51
N ARG A 37 24.26 -7.70 -11.73
CA ARG A 37 22.88 -7.34 -12.07
C ARG A 37 21.84 -8.11 -11.25
N GLY A 38 22.05 -9.41 -11.04
CA GLY A 38 21.15 -10.27 -10.25
C GLY A 38 21.09 -9.83 -8.80
N THR A 39 22.24 -9.60 -8.18
CA THR A 39 22.39 -9.06 -6.82
C THR A 39 21.71 -7.69 -6.70
N GLY A 40 21.99 -6.79 -7.65
CA GLY A 40 21.39 -5.46 -7.70
C GLY A 40 19.87 -5.51 -7.80
N LEU A 41 19.32 -6.39 -8.64
CA LEU A 41 17.88 -6.58 -8.80
C LEU A 41 17.23 -7.16 -7.53
N ALA A 42 17.84 -8.18 -6.93
CA ALA A 42 17.33 -8.82 -5.71
C ALA A 42 17.25 -7.82 -4.54
N LEU A 43 18.33 -7.04 -4.34
CA LEU A 43 18.36 -5.96 -3.35
C LEU A 43 17.33 -4.88 -3.67
N HIS A 44 17.28 -4.42 -4.93
CA HIS A 44 16.38 -3.34 -5.33
C HIS A 44 14.91 -3.72 -5.07
N VAL A 45 14.47 -4.90 -5.48
CA VAL A 45 13.08 -5.34 -5.31
C VAL A 45 12.73 -5.48 -3.82
N ALA A 46 13.56 -6.16 -3.03
CA ALA A 46 13.29 -6.38 -1.62
C ALA A 46 13.26 -5.06 -0.82
N PHE A 47 14.27 -4.21 -1.00
CA PHE A 47 14.38 -2.95 -0.26
C PHE A 47 13.45 -1.86 -0.80
N ALA A 48 13.07 -1.86 -2.08
CA ALA A 48 12.09 -0.90 -2.58
C ALA A 48 10.69 -1.23 -2.07
N ALA A 49 10.25 -2.49 -2.25
CA ALA A 49 8.88 -2.87 -2.00
C ALA A 49 8.60 -3.08 -0.51
N TYR A 50 9.44 -3.84 0.20
CA TYR A 50 9.24 -4.11 1.63
C TYR A 50 9.96 -3.10 2.52
N GLY A 51 11.18 -2.71 2.15
CA GLY A 51 12.04 -1.84 2.95
C GLY A 51 11.59 -0.38 2.97
N PHE A 52 11.43 0.25 1.81
CA PHE A 52 11.03 1.64 1.70
C PHE A 52 9.52 1.78 1.73
N MET A 53 8.84 1.31 0.68
CA MET A 53 7.39 1.48 0.55
C MET A 53 6.62 0.70 1.63
N GLY A 54 7.03 -0.54 1.90
CA GLY A 54 6.42 -1.40 2.91
C GLY A 54 6.54 -0.84 4.32
N MET A 55 7.72 -0.42 4.76
CA MET A 55 7.89 0.14 6.10
C MET A 55 7.12 1.45 6.28
N LEU A 56 7.03 2.31 5.26
CA LEU A 56 6.16 3.48 5.30
C LEU A 56 4.69 3.08 5.40
N ALA A 57 4.23 2.11 4.61
CA ALA A 57 2.85 1.64 4.63
C ALA A 57 2.46 1.03 5.99
N LEU A 58 3.29 0.15 6.54
CA LEU A 58 3.06 -0.49 7.85
C LEU A 58 3.16 0.54 8.98
N GLY A 59 4.21 1.38 8.97
CA GLY A 59 4.46 2.41 9.97
C GLY A 59 3.32 3.44 10.06
N LEU A 60 2.89 3.96 8.92
CA LEU A 60 1.78 4.92 8.84
C LEU A 60 0.44 4.28 9.20
N SER A 61 0.24 2.99 8.94
CA SER A 61 -0.99 2.28 9.30
C SER A 61 -1.24 2.28 10.81
N TYR A 62 -0.20 2.27 11.64
CA TYR A 62 -0.33 2.38 13.10
C TYR A 62 -0.91 3.72 13.58
N ILE A 63 -0.91 4.76 12.73
CA ILE A 63 -1.59 6.03 13.00
C ILE A 63 -2.91 6.09 12.24
N LEU A 64 -2.87 5.87 10.93
CA LEU A 64 -3.98 6.15 10.02
C LEU A 64 -5.18 5.24 10.27
N VAL A 65 -4.95 3.94 10.51
CA VAL A 65 -6.05 3.00 10.74
C VAL A 65 -6.79 3.33 12.04
N PRO A 66 -6.11 3.47 13.20
CA PRO A 66 -6.76 3.91 14.43
C PRO A 66 -7.45 5.26 14.32
N MET A 67 -6.82 6.24 13.64
CA MET A 67 -7.38 7.57 13.43
C MET A 67 -8.72 7.50 12.68
N PHE A 68 -8.81 6.72 11.61
CA PHE A 68 -10.06 6.59 10.84
C PHE A 68 -11.10 5.70 11.51
N ALA A 69 -10.68 4.68 12.25
CA ALA A 69 -11.56 3.80 13.02
C ALA A 69 -12.07 4.45 14.32
N LEU A 70 -11.46 5.55 14.76
CA LEU A 70 -11.64 6.14 16.09
C LEU A 70 -11.40 5.08 17.19
N SER A 71 -10.26 4.40 17.09
CA SER A 71 -9.81 3.41 18.08
C SER A 71 -8.59 3.93 18.85
N ALA A 72 -8.29 3.29 19.97
CA ALA A 72 -7.01 3.49 20.64
C ALA A 72 -5.83 3.10 19.73
N ALA A 73 -4.68 3.71 19.99
CA ALA A 73 -3.43 3.34 19.34
C ALA A 73 -3.03 1.90 19.72
N PRO A 74 -2.52 1.09 18.77
CA PRO A 74 -2.04 -0.25 19.05
C PRO A 74 -0.91 -0.29 20.08
N ALA A 75 -0.80 -1.39 20.82
CA ALA A 75 0.22 -1.59 21.82
C ALA A 75 1.64 -1.50 21.21
N GLU A 76 2.43 -0.54 21.71
CA GLU A 76 3.74 -0.17 21.18
C GLU A 76 4.71 -1.35 21.07
N ARG A 77 4.83 -2.16 22.13
CA ARG A 77 5.69 -3.35 22.16
C ARG A 77 5.45 -4.29 20.98
N HIS A 78 4.19 -4.55 20.64
CA HIS A 78 3.85 -5.46 19.55
C HIS A 78 4.12 -4.84 18.18
N ALA A 79 3.91 -3.53 18.05
CA ALA A 79 4.23 -2.82 16.82
C ALA A 79 5.75 -2.74 16.58
N LEU A 80 6.55 -2.56 17.64
CA LEU A 80 8.02 -2.64 17.57
C LEU A 80 8.50 -4.07 17.26
N ALA A 81 7.87 -5.10 17.82
CA ALA A 81 8.18 -6.49 17.47
C ALA A 81 7.92 -6.78 15.99
N SER A 82 6.79 -6.31 15.45
CA SER A 82 6.51 -6.38 14.00
C SER A 82 7.57 -5.66 13.18
N CYS A 83 7.97 -4.45 13.59
CA CYS A 83 9.03 -3.67 12.96
C CYS A 83 10.38 -4.40 12.96
N ALA A 84 10.76 -5.01 14.08
CA ALA A 84 12.00 -5.75 14.23
C ALA A 84 12.03 -7.01 13.36
N LEU A 85 10.92 -7.75 13.27
CA LEU A 85 10.79 -8.90 12.39
C LEU A 85 10.88 -8.50 10.91
N ALA A 86 10.29 -7.36 10.52
CA ALA A 86 10.41 -6.83 9.16
C ALA A 86 11.85 -6.40 8.85
N ALA A 87 12.54 -5.75 9.79
CA ALA A 87 13.95 -5.39 9.65
C ALA A 87 14.83 -6.63 9.49
N LEU A 88 14.61 -7.66 10.31
CA LEU A 88 15.31 -8.94 10.21
C LEU A 88 15.08 -9.59 8.85
N ALA A 89 13.84 -9.61 8.35
CA ALA A 89 13.53 -10.14 7.02
C ALA A 89 14.33 -9.42 5.91
N LEU A 90 14.46 -8.10 5.98
CA LEU A 90 15.25 -7.31 5.01
C LEU A 90 16.74 -7.62 5.09
N VAL A 91 17.29 -7.75 6.30
CA VAL A 91 18.70 -8.11 6.50
C VAL A 91 18.98 -9.51 5.94
N LEU A 92 18.11 -10.48 6.20
CA LEU A 92 18.23 -11.84 5.68
C LEU A 92 18.09 -11.89 4.16
N ALA A 93 17.13 -11.15 3.59
CA ALA A 93 16.97 -11.03 2.14
C ALA A 93 18.19 -10.35 1.49
N GLY A 94 18.75 -9.34 2.15
CA GLY A 94 19.98 -8.68 1.72
C GLY A 94 21.18 -9.62 1.73
N ALA A 95 21.39 -10.37 2.80
CA ALA A 95 22.45 -11.38 2.87
C ALA A 95 22.29 -12.47 1.79
N ALA A 96 21.06 -12.93 1.56
CA ALA A 96 20.76 -13.89 0.50
C ALA A 96 21.02 -13.36 -0.92
N ALA A 97 20.96 -12.04 -1.12
CA ALA A 97 21.26 -11.42 -2.40
C ALA A 97 22.77 -11.44 -2.73
N PHE A 98 23.63 -11.47 -1.70
CA PHE A 98 25.08 -11.63 -1.83
C PHE A 98 25.53 -13.10 -1.83
N ASP A 99 24.63 -14.02 -2.20
CA ASP A 99 24.88 -15.47 -2.30
C ASP A 99 25.28 -16.16 -0.99
N ILE A 100 25.02 -15.52 0.16
CA ILE A 100 25.22 -16.13 1.48
C ILE A 100 24.06 -17.09 1.74
N ALA A 101 24.27 -18.39 1.56
CA ALA A 101 23.26 -19.45 1.78
C ALA A 101 21.87 -19.05 1.24
N PRO A 102 21.74 -18.76 -0.08
CA PRO A 102 20.66 -17.95 -0.63
C PRO A 102 19.28 -18.59 -0.43
N ALA A 103 19.14 -19.89 -0.68
CA ALA A 103 17.86 -20.59 -0.53
C ALA A 103 17.34 -20.59 0.92
N PRO A 104 18.07 -21.08 1.93
CA PRO A 104 17.58 -21.07 3.31
C PRO A 104 17.38 -19.63 3.84
N LEU A 105 18.26 -18.68 3.52
CA LEU A 105 18.06 -17.30 3.98
C LEU A 105 16.83 -16.64 3.35
N ARG A 106 16.51 -16.89 2.08
CA ARG A 106 15.26 -16.41 1.45
C ARG A 106 14.03 -16.98 2.16
N VAL A 107 14.03 -18.27 2.47
CA VAL A 107 12.91 -18.92 3.18
C VAL A 107 12.75 -18.31 4.58
N VAL A 108 13.83 -18.19 5.34
CA VAL A 108 13.79 -17.60 6.69
C VAL A 108 13.39 -16.12 6.64
N ALA A 109 13.84 -15.36 5.64
CA ALA A 109 13.40 -13.98 5.41
C ALA A 109 11.88 -13.89 5.20
N VAL A 110 11.31 -14.77 4.37
CA VAL A 110 9.86 -14.82 4.14
C VAL A 110 9.11 -15.22 5.42
N ILE A 111 9.60 -16.16 6.21
CA ILE A 111 9.00 -16.54 7.50
C ILE A 111 9.03 -15.36 8.48
N ALA A 112 10.16 -14.65 8.59
CA ALA A 112 10.27 -13.46 9.42
C ALA A 112 9.30 -12.35 8.98
N ALA A 113 9.19 -12.11 7.66
CA ALA A 113 8.24 -11.17 7.08
C ALA A 113 6.79 -11.58 7.35
N ALA A 114 6.46 -12.87 7.23
CA ALA A 114 5.12 -13.39 7.54
C ALA A 114 4.77 -13.20 9.02
N GLY A 115 5.73 -13.42 9.92
CA GLY A 115 5.58 -13.11 11.35
C GLY A 115 5.33 -11.62 11.60
N ALA A 116 6.10 -10.75 10.95
CA ALA A 116 5.92 -9.30 11.01
C ALA A 116 4.50 -8.89 10.57
N VAL A 117 4.06 -9.40 9.42
CA VAL A 117 2.75 -9.13 8.83
C VAL A 117 1.62 -9.69 9.70
N ALA A 118 1.76 -10.90 10.25
CA ALA A 118 0.76 -11.49 11.13
C ALA A 118 0.52 -10.62 12.38
N VAL A 119 1.61 -10.16 13.03
CA VAL A 119 1.52 -9.23 14.17
C VAL A 119 0.89 -7.90 13.73
N HIS A 120 1.32 -7.34 12.60
CA HIS A 120 0.77 -6.10 12.07
C HIS A 120 -0.74 -6.19 11.81
N LEU A 121 -1.18 -7.20 11.06
CA LEU A 121 -2.58 -7.40 10.70
C LEU A 121 -3.45 -7.71 11.91
N ARG A 122 -2.92 -8.43 12.92
CA ARG A 122 -3.62 -8.62 14.19
C ARG A 122 -3.88 -7.27 14.87
N LEU A 123 -2.88 -6.40 14.95
CA LEU A 123 -3.04 -5.08 15.57
C LEU A 123 -4.03 -4.20 14.79
N MET A 124 -3.98 -4.24 13.46
CA MET A 124 -4.94 -3.52 12.62
C MET A 124 -6.36 -4.07 12.76
N ALA A 125 -6.52 -5.39 12.83
CA ALA A 125 -7.81 -6.03 13.05
C ALA A 125 -8.40 -5.66 14.41
N VAL A 126 -7.59 -5.60 15.46
CA VAL A 126 -8.03 -5.12 16.79
C VAL A 126 -8.48 -3.67 16.70
N ALA A 127 -7.68 -2.78 16.11
CA ALA A 127 -8.05 -1.37 15.94
C ALA A 127 -9.39 -1.19 15.19
N LEU A 128 -9.60 -1.96 14.11
CA LEU A 128 -10.86 -1.93 13.36
C LEU A 128 -12.05 -2.50 14.14
N LYS A 129 -11.85 -3.51 14.98
CA LYS A 129 -12.91 -4.14 15.78
C LYS A 129 -13.31 -3.30 16.99
N THR A 130 -12.36 -2.63 17.63
CA THR A 130 -12.59 -1.81 18.83
C THR A 130 -12.88 -0.35 18.51
N GLY A 131 -12.68 0.08 17.27
CA GLY A 131 -12.99 1.44 16.83
C GLY A 131 -14.47 1.77 16.90
N MET A 132 -14.79 3.01 17.27
CA MET A 132 -16.17 3.50 17.34
C MET A 132 -16.84 3.57 15.97
N ARG A 133 -16.05 3.77 14.90
CA ARG A 133 -16.56 3.89 13.54
C ARG A 133 -16.55 2.55 12.80
N ARG A 134 -17.70 1.88 12.78
CA ARG A 134 -17.86 0.54 12.18
C ARG A 134 -17.83 0.52 10.65
N GLU A 135 -18.34 1.56 9.98
CA GLU A 135 -18.41 1.62 8.52
C GLU A 135 -17.38 2.58 7.93
N LEU A 136 -16.34 1.98 7.34
CA LEU A 136 -15.25 2.70 6.68
C LEU A 136 -15.32 2.65 5.14
N GLY A 137 -16.41 2.14 4.58
CA GLY A 137 -16.73 2.20 3.14
C GLY A 137 -15.73 1.48 2.23
N ARG A 138 -15.75 1.81 0.93
CA ARG A 138 -14.94 1.16 -0.12
C ARG A 138 -13.43 1.33 0.08
N SER A 139 -12.99 2.48 0.55
CA SER A 139 -11.58 2.76 0.86
C SER A 139 -10.97 1.70 1.78
N PHE A 140 -11.60 1.41 2.93
CA PHE A 140 -11.10 0.37 3.85
C PHE A 140 -11.37 -1.05 3.38
N ARG A 141 -12.24 -1.24 2.38
CA ARG A 141 -12.36 -2.52 1.68
C ARG A 141 -11.12 -2.75 0.80
N LEU A 142 -10.65 -1.73 0.08
CA LEU A 142 -9.37 -1.79 -0.66
C LEU A 142 -8.20 -2.03 0.28
N VAL A 143 -8.13 -1.33 1.43
CA VAL A 143 -7.07 -1.57 2.43
C VAL A 143 -7.07 -3.02 2.91
N ARG A 144 -8.24 -3.60 3.23
CA ARG A 144 -8.32 -5.02 3.62
C ARG A 144 -7.94 -5.98 2.50
N ILE A 145 -8.35 -5.70 1.27
CA ILE A 145 -7.94 -6.47 0.08
C ILE A 145 -6.42 -6.39 -0.09
N SER A 146 -5.82 -5.21 0.08
CA SER A 146 -4.36 -5.02 -0.01
C SER A 146 -3.59 -5.81 1.04
N TRP A 147 -4.15 -6.00 2.24
CA TRP A 147 -3.56 -6.84 3.28
C TRP A 147 -3.63 -8.33 2.95
N ALA A 148 -4.74 -8.78 2.36
CA ALA A 148 -4.84 -10.14 1.84
C ALA A 148 -3.82 -10.36 0.71
N LEU A 149 -3.65 -9.37 -0.18
CA LEU A 149 -2.68 -9.42 -1.27
C LEU A 149 -1.24 -9.30 -0.80
N LEU A 150 -0.96 -8.65 0.35
CA LEU A 150 0.33 -8.69 1.02
C LEU A 150 0.67 -10.11 1.48
N ALA A 151 -0.28 -10.78 2.16
CA ALA A 151 -0.09 -12.16 2.59
C ALA A 151 0.08 -13.11 1.40
N LEU A 152 -0.71 -12.92 0.34
CA LEU A 152 -0.55 -13.67 -0.91
C LEU A 152 0.79 -13.39 -1.59
N GLY A 153 1.26 -12.14 -1.55
CA GLY A 153 2.57 -11.75 -2.08
C GLY A 153 3.72 -12.42 -1.33
N LEU A 154 3.62 -12.62 -0.01
CA LEU A 154 4.59 -13.42 0.74
C LEU A 154 4.53 -14.91 0.39
N ALA A 155 3.34 -15.46 0.15
CA ALA A 155 3.20 -16.83 -0.34
C ALA A 155 3.82 -17.00 -1.74
N ALA A 156 3.61 -16.01 -2.63
CA ALA A 156 4.26 -15.97 -3.94
C ALA A 156 5.79 -15.80 -3.82
N ALA A 157 6.27 -14.98 -2.88
CA ALA A 157 7.70 -14.86 -2.59
C ALA A 157 8.31 -16.19 -2.13
N LEU A 158 7.60 -16.94 -1.28
CA LEU A 158 8.02 -18.28 -0.87
C LEU A 158 8.06 -19.23 -2.06
N ALA A 159 7.04 -19.21 -2.93
CA ALA A 159 7.01 -20.03 -4.12
C ALA A 159 8.16 -19.71 -5.09
N VAL A 160 8.53 -18.43 -5.24
CA VAL A 160 9.74 -18.02 -5.97
C VAL A 160 11.00 -18.51 -5.28
N ALA A 161 11.09 -18.42 -3.96
CA ALA A 161 12.27 -18.88 -3.20
C ALA A 161 12.47 -20.41 -3.23
N LEU A 162 11.40 -21.16 -3.49
CA LEU A 162 11.41 -22.62 -3.61
C LEU A 162 11.43 -23.11 -5.07
N ASP A 163 11.68 -22.20 -6.02
CA ASP A 163 11.74 -22.51 -7.46
C ASP A 163 10.49 -23.26 -7.98
N ALA A 164 9.30 -22.79 -7.58
CA ALA A 164 8.04 -23.40 -7.99
C ALA A 164 7.96 -23.53 -9.53
N PRO A 165 7.46 -24.67 -10.08
CA PRO A 165 7.54 -25.00 -11.50
C PRO A 165 6.47 -24.29 -12.35
N PHE A 166 6.32 -22.98 -12.18
CA PHE A 166 5.39 -22.15 -12.93
C PHE A 166 6.13 -20.92 -13.46
N ALA A 167 6.28 -20.83 -14.79
CA ALA A 167 7.06 -19.77 -15.45
C ALA A 167 6.57 -18.36 -15.10
N GLY A 168 5.27 -18.17 -14.90
CA GLY A 168 4.67 -16.89 -14.52
C GLY A 168 4.82 -16.51 -13.04
N MET A 169 5.50 -17.32 -12.21
CA MET A 169 5.53 -17.13 -10.75
C MET A 169 6.18 -15.81 -10.34
N GLN A 170 7.29 -15.42 -10.99
CA GLN A 170 7.96 -14.13 -10.71
C GLN A 170 7.06 -12.95 -11.08
N THR A 171 6.32 -13.05 -12.19
CA THR A 171 5.36 -12.02 -12.64
C THR A 171 4.16 -11.93 -11.70
N LEU A 172 3.61 -13.06 -11.24
CA LEU A 172 2.55 -13.07 -10.22
C LEU A 172 3.03 -12.49 -8.88
N PHE A 173 4.26 -12.79 -8.47
CA PHE A 173 4.87 -12.18 -7.29
C PHE A 173 4.96 -10.65 -7.45
N GLY A 174 5.50 -10.15 -8.56
CA GLY A 174 5.57 -8.72 -8.84
C GLY A 174 4.18 -8.05 -8.89
N LEU A 175 3.23 -8.69 -9.56
CA LEU A 175 1.84 -8.22 -9.67
C LEU A 175 1.17 -8.11 -8.29
N THR A 176 1.26 -9.16 -7.47
CA THR A 176 0.65 -9.18 -6.14
C THR A 176 1.33 -8.21 -5.18
N LEU A 177 2.66 -8.08 -5.24
CA LEU A 177 3.45 -7.15 -4.42
C LEU A 177 3.15 -5.69 -4.74
N ILE A 178 3.24 -5.31 -6.03
CA ILE A 178 3.18 -3.91 -6.44
C ILE A 178 1.73 -3.48 -6.67
N ALA A 179 1.04 -4.09 -7.63
CA ALA A 179 -0.31 -3.68 -8.00
C ALA A 179 -1.34 -4.16 -6.96
N GLY A 180 -1.16 -5.39 -6.46
CA GLY A 180 -2.06 -6.00 -5.50
C GLY A 180 -1.98 -5.37 -4.11
N TRP A 181 -0.80 -5.33 -3.50
CA TRP A 181 -0.64 -4.79 -2.16
C TRP A 181 -0.39 -3.28 -2.17
N LEU A 182 0.77 -2.81 -2.63
CA LEU A 182 1.20 -1.42 -2.43
C LEU A 182 0.27 -0.40 -3.08
N LEU A 183 -0.07 -0.61 -4.37
CA LEU A 183 -0.94 0.29 -5.11
C LEU A 183 -2.37 0.28 -4.55
N THR A 184 -2.96 -0.90 -4.31
CA THR A 184 -4.30 -1.01 -3.72
C THR A 184 -4.36 -0.36 -2.33
N PHE A 185 -3.32 -0.54 -1.51
CA PHE A 185 -3.22 0.09 -0.20
C PHE A 185 -3.18 1.61 -0.34
N LEU A 186 -2.29 2.13 -1.19
CA LEU A 186 -2.15 3.56 -1.45
C LEU A 186 -3.47 4.18 -1.94
N LEU A 187 -4.11 3.58 -2.95
CA LEU A 187 -5.39 4.03 -3.48
C LEU A 187 -6.48 4.03 -2.40
N GLY A 188 -6.55 2.97 -1.59
CA GLY A 188 -7.47 2.89 -0.46
C GLY A 188 -7.26 4.02 0.56
N ILE A 189 -6.01 4.28 0.94
CA ILE A 189 -5.67 5.32 1.93
C ILE A 189 -5.88 6.74 1.35
N LEU A 190 -5.51 6.99 0.09
CA LEU A 190 -5.69 8.30 -0.56
C LEU A 190 -7.16 8.75 -0.61
N GLN A 191 -8.09 7.81 -0.80
CA GLN A 191 -9.54 8.08 -0.75
C GLN A 191 -10.02 8.70 0.57
N ARG A 192 -9.22 8.57 1.64
CA ARG A 192 -9.52 9.09 2.98
C ARG A 192 -8.66 10.28 3.35
N ILE A 193 -7.35 10.19 3.09
CA ILE A 193 -6.41 11.26 3.43
C ILE A 193 -6.72 12.53 2.65
N VAL A 194 -7.02 12.44 1.35
CA VAL A 194 -7.18 13.64 0.52
C VAL A 194 -8.40 14.48 0.96
N PRO A 195 -9.62 13.90 1.13
CA PRO A 195 -10.75 14.67 1.69
C PRO A 195 -10.49 15.19 3.11
N PHE A 196 -9.74 14.45 3.93
CA PHE A 196 -9.38 14.87 5.27
C PHE A 196 -8.45 16.09 5.25
N LEU A 197 -7.34 16.03 4.52
CA LEU A 197 -6.43 17.18 4.37
C LEU A 197 -7.15 18.39 3.75
N ALA A 198 -8.01 18.15 2.76
CA ALA A 198 -8.83 19.19 2.15
C ALA A 198 -9.78 19.85 3.15
N SER A 199 -10.38 19.10 4.08
CA SER A 199 -11.25 19.66 5.13
C SER A 199 -10.51 20.51 6.16
N MET A 200 -9.22 20.22 6.37
CA MET A 200 -8.36 20.98 7.29
C MET A 200 -7.86 22.30 6.69
N HIS A 201 -7.88 22.43 5.37
CA HIS A 201 -7.57 23.68 4.68
C HIS A 201 -8.76 24.64 4.77
N LYS A 202 -8.72 25.57 5.73
CA LYS A 202 -9.69 26.65 5.85
C LYS A 202 -9.40 27.74 4.80
N PRO A 203 -10.33 28.06 3.87
CA PRO A 203 -10.19 29.23 3.02
C PRO A 203 -10.17 30.50 3.90
N PRO A 204 -9.34 31.51 3.60
CA PRO A 204 -9.39 32.78 4.32
C PRO A 204 -10.76 33.43 4.13
N GLY A 205 -11.47 33.67 5.24
CA GLY A 205 -12.84 34.20 5.28
C GLY A 205 -13.85 33.25 5.93
N LYS A 206 -14.90 33.84 6.53
CA LYS A 206 -15.89 33.31 7.51
C LYS A 206 -16.66 32.01 7.18
N ALA A 207 -16.27 31.23 6.17
CA ALA A 207 -16.90 29.97 5.83
C ALA A 207 -16.62 28.88 6.89
N PRO A 208 -17.64 28.13 7.35
CA PRO A 208 -17.42 26.97 8.20
C PRO A 208 -16.60 25.89 7.46
N PRO A 209 -15.71 25.18 8.17
CA PRO A 209 -14.92 24.10 7.58
C PRO A 209 -15.84 23.01 7.03
N ARG A 210 -15.50 22.49 5.85
CA ARG A 210 -16.25 21.40 5.20
C ARG A 210 -15.95 20.09 5.89
N THR A 211 -16.94 19.21 5.99
CA THR A 211 -16.69 17.85 6.47
C THR A 211 -16.04 17.02 5.35
N PRO A 212 -15.16 16.04 5.68
CA PRO A 212 -14.61 15.13 4.68
C PRO A 212 -15.68 14.44 3.83
N SER A 213 -16.82 14.07 4.44
CA SER A 213 -17.93 13.43 3.73
C SER A 213 -18.57 14.32 2.66
N SER A 214 -18.60 15.65 2.84
CA SER A 214 -19.12 16.59 1.85
C SER A 214 -18.18 16.74 0.62
N LEU A 215 -16.89 16.44 0.81
CA LEU A 215 -15.87 16.53 -0.23
C LEU A 215 -15.74 15.23 -1.04
N THR A 216 -16.17 14.11 -0.49
CA THR A 216 -16.12 12.80 -1.15
C THR A 216 -17.29 12.61 -2.13
N ASP A 217 -16.99 12.11 -3.33
CA ASP A 217 -17.98 11.60 -4.28
C ASP A 217 -17.87 10.09 -4.42
N ASP A 218 -18.95 9.37 -4.16
CA ASP A 218 -18.96 7.91 -4.10
C ASP A 218 -19.01 7.24 -5.48
N ARG A 219 -19.60 7.92 -6.48
CA ARG A 219 -19.74 7.37 -7.84
C ARG A 219 -18.39 7.09 -8.53
N PRO A 220 -17.47 8.07 -8.66
CA PRO A 220 -16.17 7.81 -9.26
C PRO A 220 -15.36 6.79 -8.46
N LEU A 221 -15.50 6.78 -7.14
CA LEU A 221 -14.84 5.79 -6.28
C LEU A 221 -15.40 4.38 -6.47
N ALA A 222 -16.70 4.22 -6.74
CA ALA A 222 -17.30 2.94 -7.04
C ALA A 222 -16.81 2.39 -8.39
N VAL A 223 -16.75 3.23 -9.43
CA VAL A 223 -16.20 2.84 -10.73
C VAL A 223 -14.73 2.44 -10.59
N HIS A 224 -13.92 3.28 -9.95
CA HIS A 224 -12.51 2.97 -9.68
C HIS A 224 -12.34 1.65 -8.93
N PHE A 225 -13.13 1.42 -7.87
CA PHE A 225 -13.06 0.20 -7.07
C PHE A 225 -13.22 -1.06 -7.93
N TRP A 226 -14.27 -1.12 -8.75
CA TRP A 226 -14.55 -2.30 -9.58
C TRP A 226 -13.56 -2.45 -10.72
N CYS A 227 -13.20 -1.35 -11.40
CA CYS A 227 -12.20 -1.37 -12.46
C CYS A 227 -10.83 -1.84 -11.93
N HIS A 228 -10.40 -1.37 -10.76
CA HIS A 228 -9.13 -1.78 -10.15
C HIS A 228 -9.10 -3.28 -9.85
N LEU A 229 -10.15 -3.81 -9.22
CA LEU A 229 -10.22 -5.25 -8.92
C LEU A 229 -10.33 -6.11 -10.18
N ALA A 230 -11.10 -5.67 -11.18
CA ALA A 230 -11.18 -6.34 -12.46
C ALA A 230 -9.83 -6.34 -13.20
N ALA A 231 -9.10 -5.22 -13.19
CA ALA A 231 -7.78 -5.12 -13.79
C ALA A 231 -6.77 -6.06 -13.10
N LEU A 232 -6.77 -6.15 -11.76
CA LEU A 232 -5.92 -7.09 -11.04
C LEU A 232 -6.24 -8.55 -11.38
N ALA A 233 -7.53 -8.90 -11.43
CA ALA A 233 -7.96 -10.25 -11.79
C ALA A 233 -7.59 -10.61 -13.23
N LEU A 234 -7.80 -9.68 -14.18
CA LEU A 234 -7.42 -9.86 -15.58
C LEU A 234 -5.91 -9.95 -15.76
N LEU A 235 -5.11 -9.16 -15.05
CA LEU A 235 -3.65 -9.28 -15.09
C LEU A 235 -3.18 -10.63 -14.54
N ALA A 236 -3.76 -11.10 -13.43
CA ALA A 236 -3.44 -12.43 -12.91
C ALA A 236 -3.81 -13.53 -13.92
N LEU A 237 -4.99 -13.43 -14.54
CA LEU A 237 -5.41 -14.35 -15.59
C LEU A 237 -4.50 -14.28 -16.82
N ALA A 238 -4.06 -13.09 -17.22
CA ALA A 238 -3.14 -12.91 -18.34
C ALA A 238 -1.79 -13.60 -18.10
N VAL A 239 -1.30 -13.59 -16.86
CA VAL A 239 -0.07 -14.31 -16.49
C VAL A 239 -0.27 -15.82 -16.48
N ILE A 240 -1.42 -16.30 -16.00
CA ILE A 240 -1.75 -17.74 -15.98
C ILE A 240 -1.95 -18.28 -17.40
N ALA A 241 -2.63 -17.53 -18.26
CA ALA A 241 -2.95 -17.91 -19.63
C ALA A 241 -1.88 -17.50 -20.65
N ASP A 242 -0.80 -16.85 -20.20
CA ASP A 242 0.26 -16.26 -21.04
C ASP A 242 -0.29 -15.46 -22.23
N SER A 243 -1.24 -14.55 -21.96
CA SER A 243 -2.03 -13.89 -23.00
C SER A 243 -1.89 -12.37 -22.99
N ALA A 244 -1.23 -11.84 -24.03
CA ALA A 244 -1.09 -10.40 -24.26
C ALA A 244 -2.42 -9.68 -24.46
N TRP A 245 -3.42 -10.33 -25.06
CA TRP A 245 -4.75 -9.74 -25.26
C TRP A 245 -5.50 -9.53 -23.95
N ILE A 246 -5.42 -10.50 -23.03
CA ILE A 246 -6.00 -10.36 -21.68
C ILE A 246 -5.26 -9.26 -20.92
N ALA A 247 -3.92 -9.17 -21.06
CA ALA A 247 -3.14 -8.09 -20.46
C ALA A 247 -3.53 -6.70 -21.00
N ALA A 248 -3.75 -6.58 -22.32
CA ALA A 248 -4.20 -5.34 -22.95
C ALA A 248 -5.60 -4.93 -22.47
N LEU A 249 -6.53 -5.89 -22.36
CA LEU A 249 -7.85 -5.64 -21.78
C LEU A 249 -7.74 -5.20 -20.32
N ALA A 250 -6.89 -5.85 -19.53
CA ALA A 250 -6.62 -5.46 -18.16
C ALA A 250 -6.10 -4.02 -18.05
N ALA A 251 -5.21 -3.61 -18.96
CA ALA A 251 -4.69 -2.25 -19.04
C ALA A 251 -5.78 -1.23 -19.38
N LEU A 252 -6.69 -1.53 -20.31
CA LEU A 252 -7.83 -0.67 -20.64
C LEU A 252 -8.78 -0.49 -19.45
N VAL A 253 -9.12 -1.59 -18.77
CA VAL A 253 -9.97 -1.58 -17.57
C VAL A 253 -9.28 -0.81 -16.44
N GLY A 254 -7.97 -1.01 -16.25
CA GLY A 254 -7.16 -0.27 -15.28
C GLY A 254 -7.10 1.23 -15.59
N ALA A 255 -6.95 1.61 -16.86
CA ALA A 255 -6.95 3.00 -17.30
C ALA A 255 -8.29 3.68 -17.04
N ALA A 256 -9.41 3.00 -17.30
CA ALA A 256 -10.74 3.50 -16.95
C ALA A 256 -10.88 3.70 -15.42
N GLY A 257 -10.36 2.77 -14.62
CA GLY A 257 -10.32 2.89 -13.17
C GLY A 257 -9.47 4.06 -12.68
N ALA A 258 -8.31 4.30 -13.32
CA ALA A 258 -7.44 5.44 -13.03
C ALA A 258 -8.09 6.77 -13.40
N ALA A 259 -8.77 6.84 -14.55
CA ALA A 259 -9.52 8.02 -14.98
C ALA A 259 -10.68 8.34 -14.02
N ALA A 260 -11.41 7.34 -13.54
CA ALA A 260 -12.44 7.52 -12.52
C ALA A 260 -11.84 8.05 -11.20
N PHE A 261 -10.67 7.57 -10.81
CA PHE A 261 -9.97 8.07 -9.63
C PHE A 261 -9.50 9.53 -9.81
N ALA A 262 -8.96 9.88 -10.97
CA ALA A 262 -8.61 11.26 -11.31
C ALA A 262 -9.85 12.17 -11.28
N ALA A 263 -10.99 11.72 -11.81
CA ALA A 263 -12.25 12.45 -11.74
C ALA A 263 -12.68 12.69 -10.28
N PHE A 264 -12.49 11.73 -9.38
CA PHE A 264 -12.71 11.94 -7.94
C PHE A 264 -11.86 13.09 -7.37
N PHE A 265 -10.57 13.16 -7.70
CA PHE A 265 -9.70 14.27 -7.28
C PHE A 265 -10.18 15.61 -7.85
N VAL A 266 -10.53 15.67 -9.14
CA VAL A 266 -11.04 16.88 -9.79
C VAL A 266 -12.33 17.34 -9.10
N ILE A 267 -13.29 16.45 -8.85
CA ILE A 267 -14.54 16.77 -8.16
C ILE A 267 -14.26 17.30 -6.75
N LEU A 268 -13.33 16.69 -6.02
CA LEU A 268 -12.93 17.13 -4.69
C LEU A 268 -12.38 18.57 -4.73
N LEU A 269 -11.45 18.87 -5.64
CA LEU A 269 -10.88 20.20 -5.80
C LEU A 269 -11.94 21.24 -6.21
N LEU A 270 -12.85 20.88 -7.12
CA LEU A 270 -13.98 21.73 -7.51
C LEU A 270 -14.91 22.00 -6.32
N ARG A 271 -15.18 21.00 -5.47
CA ARG A 271 -15.99 21.17 -4.26
C ARG A 271 -15.28 22.09 -3.26
N MET A 272 -13.97 21.98 -3.08
CA MET A 272 -13.21 22.90 -2.19
C MET A 272 -13.35 24.37 -2.61
N ARG A 273 -13.41 24.65 -3.92
CA ARG A 273 -13.51 26.02 -4.46
C ARG A 273 -14.90 26.64 -4.35
N ARG A 274 -15.96 25.84 -4.16
CA ARG A 274 -17.35 26.35 -4.08
C ARG A 274 -17.62 26.95 -2.68
N PRO A 275 -18.55 27.94 -2.56
CA PRO A 275 -19.05 28.37 -1.25
C PRO A 275 -19.68 27.19 -0.49
N PRO A 276 -19.58 27.12 0.85
CA PRO A 276 -20.33 26.14 1.63
C PRO A 276 -21.82 26.31 1.37
N ALA A 277 -22.56 25.19 1.29
CA ALA A 277 -24.02 25.28 1.25
C ALA A 277 -24.53 26.00 2.52
N PRO A 278 -25.51 26.91 2.40
CA PRO A 278 -26.09 27.57 3.57
C PRO A 278 -26.63 26.49 4.52
N ARG A 279 -26.32 26.62 5.83
CA ARG A 279 -26.97 25.81 6.86
C ARG A 279 -28.47 26.02 6.72
N ARG A 280 -29.25 24.96 6.45
CA ARG A 280 -30.69 25.01 6.67
C ARG A 280 -30.89 25.41 8.13
N ALA A 281 -31.53 26.55 8.37
CA ALA A 281 -31.96 26.95 9.71
C ALA A 281 -32.75 25.78 10.29
N ARG A 282 -32.37 25.33 11.48
CA ARG A 282 -33.25 24.47 12.28
C ARG A 282 -34.36 25.38 12.78
N ASP A 283 -35.38 25.56 11.96
CA ASP A 283 -36.65 26.12 12.39
C ASP A 283 -37.46 24.97 12.97
N ALA A 284 -37.44 24.86 14.29
CA ALA A 284 -38.57 24.39 15.08
C ALA A 284 -38.31 24.78 16.54
N PRO A 285 -39.11 25.68 17.14
CA PRO A 285 -39.17 25.75 18.59
C PRO A 285 -39.73 24.42 19.10
N VAL A 286 -39.00 23.80 20.04
CA VAL A 286 -39.57 22.76 20.89
C VAL A 286 -40.56 23.49 21.80
N ALA A 287 -41.84 23.37 21.48
CA ALA A 287 -42.94 23.71 22.37
C ALA A 287 -43.15 22.59 23.39
#